data_AF-A0A2C9A8B6-F1
#
_entry.id   AF-A0A2C9A8B6-F1
#
_cell.length_a   1.000
_cell.length_b   1.000
_cell.length_c   1.000
_cell.angle_alpha   90.00
_cell.angle_beta   90.00
_cell.angle_gamma   90.00
#
_symmetry.space_group_name_H-M   'P 1'
#
loop_
_entity.id
_entity.type
_entity.pdbx_description
1 polymer ?
#
loop_
_entity_poly.entity_id
_entity_poly.type
_entity_poly.pdbx_seq_one_letter_code
_entity_poly.pdbx_strand_id
1 'polypeptide(L)'
;MKKIIMMLVLALVMAGYAQEGSIKPKFQAFSGALLKLKDTDKPGTLKFSLKVDVAPWAFQAIGEVRSPTGDAESIREALFEGDLYAVLAYIDNSPVEVNGEEYQVGLFDIMLYYDDEPTTIRNLKFKLLPPVDDDWSKSGLNDALSSGSLLGNIWGGKYEKAITKASADPMDKGKLKALKRKKSAASEESEVSVSDSKKQRMKNMADEEDQPKKKKKKKASRGDECDDPSLTPKEKKRCLMMKKKK
;
A
#
# COMPACT_ATOMS: atom_id res chain seq x y z
N MET A 1 -51.05 10.33 -22.91
CA MET A 1 -50.10 10.88 -21.92
C MET A 1 -49.65 9.87 -20.85
N LYS A 2 -50.51 9.01 -20.28
CA LYS A 2 -50.09 7.99 -19.29
C LYS A 2 -48.95 7.04 -19.75
N LYS A 3 -48.96 6.61 -21.02
CA LYS A 3 -47.92 5.71 -21.57
C LYS A 3 -46.54 6.37 -21.70
N ILE A 4 -46.48 7.68 -21.95
CA ILE A 4 -45.23 8.45 -22.08
C ILE A 4 -44.61 8.66 -20.68
N ILE A 5 -45.43 9.01 -19.69
CA ILE A 5 -44.99 9.15 -18.30
C ILE A 5 -44.48 7.81 -17.76
N MET A 6 -45.16 6.70 -18.06
CA MET A 6 -44.75 5.36 -17.62
C MET A 6 -43.42 4.91 -18.26
N MET A 7 -43.17 5.25 -19.54
CA MET A 7 -41.87 4.99 -20.18
C MET A 7 -40.74 5.85 -19.59
N LEU A 8 -41.03 7.10 -19.21
CA LEU A 8 -40.03 8.01 -18.65
C LEU A 8 -39.62 7.59 -17.22
N VAL A 9 -40.58 7.09 -16.43
CA VAL A 9 -40.30 6.47 -15.12
C VAL A 9 -39.48 5.19 -15.28
N LEU A 10 -39.80 4.34 -16.26
CA LEU A 10 -39.05 3.10 -16.49
C LEU A 10 -37.59 3.37 -16.96
N ALA A 11 -37.39 4.42 -17.76
CA ALA A 11 -36.06 4.87 -18.19
C ALA A 11 -35.23 5.46 -17.03
N LEU A 12 -35.85 6.23 -16.12
CA LEU A 12 -35.17 6.71 -14.91
C LEU A 12 -34.79 5.57 -13.96
N VAL A 13 -35.67 4.57 -13.82
CA VAL A 13 -35.41 3.39 -12.99
C VAL A 13 -34.23 2.58 -13.54
N MET A 14 -34.17 2.35 -14.86
CA MET A 14 -33.04 1.66 -15.51
C MET A 14 -31.72 2.45 -15.43
N ALA A 15 -31.76 3.79 -15.50
CA ALA A 15 -30.58 4.63 -15.35
C ALA A 15 -30.02 4.62 -13.91
N GLY A 16 -30.90 4.49 -12.90
CA GLY A 16 -30.49 4.31 -11.50
C GLY A 16 -29.71 3.01 -11.26
N TYR A 17 -30.20 1.88 -11.79
CA TYR A 17 -29.53 0.58 -11.63
C TYR A 17 -28.21 0.46 -12.42
N ALA A 18 -28.04 1.22 -13.51
CA ALA A 18 -26.78 1.22 -14.27
C ALA A 18 -25.63 1.92 -13.51
N GLN A 19 -25.93 2.86 -12.62
CA GLN A 19 -24.91 3.54 -11.79
C GLN A 19 -24.43 2.67 -10.61
N GLU A 20 -25.27 1.79 -10.06
CA GLU A 20 -24.88 0.83 -9.01
C GLU A 20 -23.83 -0.21 -9.47
N GLY A 21 -23.64 -0.39 -10.78
CA GLY A 21 -22.67 -1.32 -11.35
C GLY A 21 -21.27 -0.76 -11.58
N SER A 22 -21.08 0.57 -11.57
CA SER A 22 -19.82 1.19 -11.99
C SER A 22 -18.83 1.41 -10.84
N ILE A 23 -19.32 1.64 -9.63
CA ILE A 23 -18.48 1.90 -8.45
C ILE A 23 -18.20 0.57 -7.74
N LYS A 24 -16.95 0.09 -7.83
CA LYS A 24 -16.51 -1.15 -7.16
C LYS A 24 -15.52 -0.82 -6.04
N PRO A 25 -15.87 -1.09 -4.77
CA PRO A 25 -14.93 -0.89 -3.68
C PRO A 25 -13.81 -1.93 -3.70
N LYS A 26 -12.64 -1.51 -3.26
CA LYS A 26 -11.49 -2.36 -2.91
C LYS A 26 -11.22 -2.25 -1.42
N PHE A 27 -10.49 -3.23 -0.90
CA PHE A 27 -10.27 -3.39 0.54
C PHE A 27 -8.78 -3.58 0.83
N GLN A 28 -8.29 -2.89 1.86
CA GLN A 28 -6.95 -3.07 2.40
C GLN A 28 -7.05 -3.18 3.92
N ALA A 29 -6.55 -4.27 4.50
CA ALA A 29 -6.47 -4.39 5.94
C ALA A 29 -5.17 -3.78 6.50
N PHE A 30 -5.27 -3.26 7.72
CA PHE A 30 -4.20 -2.70 8.52
C PHE A 30 -4.23 -3.37 9.90
N SER A 31 -3.07 -3.76 10.39
CA SER A 31 -2.96 -4.36 11.73
C SER A 31 -3.40 -3.37 12.80
N GLY A 32 -4.06 -3.88 13.84
CA GLY A 32 -4.46 -3.10 15.01
C GLY A 32 -3.27 -2.42 15.69
N ALA A 33 -2.04 -2.93 15.54
CA ALA A 33 -0.83 -2.29 16.06
C ALA A 33 -0.59 -0.86 15.52
N LEU A 34 -1.28 -0.46 14.45
CA LEU A 34 -1.28 0.90 13.88
C LEU A 34 -2.37 1.80 14.47
N LEU A 35 -3.34 1.23 15.18
CA LEU A 35 -4.41 1.94 15.87
C LEU A 35 -3.91 2.53 17.18
N LYS A 36 -4.48 3.69 17.51
CA LYS A 36 -4.44 4.28 18.85
C LYS A 36 -5.86 4.34 19.38
N LEU A 37 -6.10 3.71 20.51
CA LEU A 37 -7.38 3.74 21.20
C LEU A 37 -7.33 4.74 22.36
N LYS A 38 -8.43 5.45 22.60
CA LYS A 38 -8.61 6.38 23.71
C LYS A 38 -10.01 6.26 24.28
N ASP A 39 -10.14 6.48 25.58
CA ASP A 39 -11.42 6.53 26.25
C ASP A 39 -12.33 7.64 25.73
N THR A 40 -13.62 7.42 25.92
CA THR A 40 -14.68 8.40 25.70
C THR A 40 -15.60 8.44 26.89
N ASP A 41 -16.43 9.48 26.99
CA ASP A 41 -17.41 9.60 28.07
C ASP A 41 -18.58 8.62 27.92
N LYS A 42 -18.66 7.86 26.81
CA LYS A 42 -19.73 6.91 26.54
C LYS A 42 -19.29 5.48 26.88
N PRO A 43 -20.10 4.72 27.64
CA PRO A 43 -19.78 3.33 27.97
C PRO A 43 -19.70 2.48 26.70
N GLY A 44 -18.74 1.55 26.69
CA GLY A 44 -18.54 0.61 25.57
C GLY A 44 -17.98 1.23 24.29
N THR A 45 -17.58 2.51 24.31
CA THR A 45 -17.14 3.25 23.12
C THR A 45 -15.73 3.79 23.30
N LEU A 46 -14.88 3.57 22.30
CA LEU A 46 -13.50 4.07 22.25
C LEU A 46 -13.33 5.01 21.05
N LYS A 47 -12.52 6.05 21.21
CA LYS A 47 -12.01 6.81 20.07
C LYS A 47 -10.84 6.05 19.47
N PHE A 48 -10.88 5.79 18.17
CA PHE A 48 -9.74 5.22 17.46
C PHE A 48 -9.09 6.25 16.55
N SER A 49 -7.79 6.08 16.32
CA SER A 49 -7.07 6.75 15.25
C SER A 49 -6.14 5.77 14.55
N LEU A 50 -6.32 5.58 13.25
CA LEU A 50 -5.41 4.88 12.36
C LEU A 50 -4.63 5.94 11.57
N LYS A 51 -3.28 5.89 11.63
CA LYS A 51 -2.43 6.79 10.84
C LYS A 51 -1.47 5.97 9.99
N VAL A 52 -1.48 6.20 8.68
CA VAL A 52 -0.58 5.57 7.72
C VAL A 52 0.04 6.67 6.87
N ASP A 53 1.37 6.69 6.79
CA ASP A 53 2.17 7.80 6.24
C ASP A 53 3.31 7.23 5.39
N VAL A 54 2.94 6.32 4.48
CA VAL A 54 3.84 5.62 3.55
C VAL A 54 3.05 5.28 2.29
N ALA A 55 3.48 5.82 1.15
CA ALA A 55 2.87 5.54 -0.14
C ALA A 55 2.70 4.02 -0.42
N PRO A 56 1.54 3.58 -0.92
CA PRO A 56 0.49 4.41 -1.54
C PRO A 56 -0.50 5.05 -0.56
N TRP A 57 -0.25 5.00 0.75
CA TRP A 57 -1.17 5.47 1.78
C TRP A 57 -0.60 6.67 2.55
N ALA A 58 -1.31 7.80 2.53
CA ALA A 58 -0.98 8.96 3.36
C ALA A 58 -2.26 9.54 3.94
N PHE A 59 -2.76 8.92 4.99
CA PHE A 59 -4.03 9.28 5.61
C PHE A 59 -4.07 9.06 7.12
N GLN A 60 -5.04 9.70 7.75
CA GLN A 60 -5.48 9.44 9.10
C GLN A 60 -6.99 9.21 9.13
N ALA A 61 -7.42 8.05 9.62
CA ALA A 61 -8.81 7.77 9.92
C ALA A 61 -9.03 7.93 11.43
N ILE A 62 -10.11 8.63 11.81
CA ILE A 62 -10.49 8.87 13.21
C ILE A 62 -11.99 8.62 13.35
N GLY A 63 -12.41 7.98 14.43
CA GLY A 63 -13.82 7.80 14.73
C GLY A 63 -14.05 7.29 16.15
N GLU A 64 -15.30 6.97 16.44
CA GLU A 64 -15.72 6.26 17.65
C GLU A 64 -16.06 4.82 17.25
N VAL A 65 -15.43 3.84 17.88
CA VAL A 65 -15.71 2.41 17.71
C VAL A 65 -16.41 1.88 18.95
N ARG A 66 -17.44 1.06 18.73
CA ARG A 66 -18.19 0.36 19.78
C ARG A 66 -18.09 -1.14 19.55
N SER A 67 -17.85 -1.87 20.62
CA SER A 67 -17.85 -3.33 20.60
C SER A 67 -19.28 -3.86 20.35
N PRO A 68 -19.47 -4.90 19.53
CA PRO A 68 -20.69 -5.69 19.41
C PRO A 68 -21.25 -6.14 20.77
N THR A 69 -20.37 -6.56 21.69
CA THR A 69 -20.76 -7.00 23.05
C THR A 69 -21.09 -5.82 23.96
N GLY A 70 -20.73 -4.60 23.56
CA GLY A 70 -20.87 -3.38 24.36
C GLY A 70 -19.76 -3.19 25.39
N ASP A 71 -18.81 -4.10 25.50
CA ASP A 71 -17.64 -3.96 26.36
C ASP A 71 -16.47 -3.31 25.59
N ALA A 72 -15.99 -2.16 26.06
CA ALA A 72 -14.86 -1.49 25.44
C ALA A 72 -13.54 -2.24 25.67
N GLU A 73 -13.44 -3.01 26.75
CA GLU A 73 -12.18 -3.70 27.10
C GLU A 73 -11.86 -4.84 26.14
N SER A 74 -12.89 -5.54 25.64
CA SER A 74 -12.71 -6.54 24.56
C SER A 74 -11.92 -6.03 23.35
N ILE A 75 -12.13 -4.76 22.93
CA ILE A 75 -11.38 -4.16 21.81
C ILE A 75 -9.92 -3.92 22.19
N ARG A 76 -9.65 -3.57 23.46
CA ARG A 76 -8.27 -3.38 23.94
C ARG A 76 -7.55 -4.69 24.05
N GLU A 77 -8.19 -5.70 24.61
CA GLU A 77 -7.65 -7.05 24.73
C GLU A 77 -7.25 -7.59 23.34
N ALA A 78 -8.16 -7.53 22.37
CA ALA A 78 -7.87 -7.90 20.99
C ALA A 78 -6.72 -7.08 20.37
N LEU A 79 -6.59 -5.79 20.72
CA LEU A 79 -5.45 -4.98 20.29
C LEU A 79 -4.12 -5.48 20.88
N PHE A 80 -4.12 -5.89 22.14
CA PHE A 80 -2.93 -6.40 22.83
C PHE A 80 -2.55 -7.81 22.36
N GLU A 81 -3.54 -8.67 22.11
CA GLU A 81 -3.36 -10.05 21.63
C GLU A 81 -2.96 -10.10 20.14
N GLY A 82 -3.27 -9.02 19.40
CA GLY A 82 -2.92 -8.89 17.99
C GLY A 82 -4.04 -9.32 17.04
N ASP A 83 -5.21 -9.63 17.56
CA ASP A 83 -6.40 -10.10 16.83
C ASP A 83 -7.28 -8.95 16.33
N LEU A 84 -6.98 -7.70 16.73
CA LEU A 84 -7.62 -6.52 16.17
C LEU A 84 -6.98 -6.12 14.82
N TYR A 85 -7.80 -5.90 13.80
CA TYR A 85 -7.38 -5.27 12.54
C TYR A 85 -8.46 -4.33 12.00
N ALA A 86 -8.05 -3.40 11.13
CA ALA A 86 -8.94 -2.45 10.48
C ALA A 86 -8.94 -2.67 8.97
N VAL A 87 -10.10 -2.86 8.37
CA VAL A 87 -10.28 -2.98 6.92
C VAL A 87 -10.74 -1.63 6.37
N LEU A 88 -9.90 -1.02 5.54
CA LEU A 88 -10.20 0.20 4.79
C LEU A 88 -10.89 -0.15 3.48
N ALA A 89 -12.01 0.49 3.20
CA ALA A 89 -12.67 0.47 1.91
C ALA A 89 -12.31 1.72 1.10
N TYR A 90 -11.96 1.54 -0.17
CA TYR A 90 -11.54 2.61 -1.06
C TYR A 90 -11.97 2.36 -2.50
N ILE A 91 -12.01 3.41 -3.32
CA ILE A 91 -12.29 3.39 -4.76
C ILE A 91 -10.97 3.59 -5.51
N ASP A 92 -10.66 2.70 -6.44
CA ASP A 92 -9.33 2.63 -7.07
C ASP A 92 -9.11 3.62 -8.22
N ASN A 93 -10.12 4.44 -8.56
CA ASN A 93 -10.14 5.22 -9.80
C ASN A 93 -9.54 6.62 -9.66
N SER A 94 -8.83 6.93 -8.58
CA SER A 94 -8.28 8.27 -8.33
C SER A 94 -6.94 8.27 -7.60
N PRO A 95 -5.91 7.51 -8.06
CA PRO A 95 -4.57 7.72 -7.53
C PRO A 95 -4.06 9.12 -7.91
N VAL A 96 -3.42 9.80 -6.98
CA VAL A 96 -2.73 11.08 -7.20
C VAL A 96 -1.23 10.83 -7.17
N GLU A 97 -0.52 11.27 -8.20
CA GLU A 97 0.94 11.19 -8.24
C GLU A 97 1.55 12.45 -7.64
N VAL A 98 2.38 12.29 -6.62
CA VAL A 98 3.16 13.38 -6.02
C VAL A 98 4.60 12.90 -5.85
N ASN A 99 5.54 13.66 -6.40
CA ASN A 99 6.98 13.33 -6.37
C ASN A 99 7.33 11.93 -6.92
N GLY A 100 6.63 11.49 -7.98
CA GLY A 100 6.85 10.16 -8.59
C GLY A 100 6.27 9.00 -7.79
N GLU A 101 5.50 9.28 -6.74
CA GLU A 101 4.80 8.27 -5.95
C GLU A 101 3.29 8.41 -6.14
N GLU A 102 2.61 7.31 -6.41
CA GLU A 102 1.15 7.25 -6.43
C GLU A 102 0.60 7.09 -5.01
N TYR A 103 -0.40 7.90 -4.70
CA TYR A 103 -1.14 7.90 -3.45
C TYR A 103 -2.62 7.65 -3.70
N GLN A 104 -3.20 6.75 -2.92
CA GLN A 104 -4.63 6.48 -2.96
C GLN A 104 -5.38 7.47 -2.07
N VAL A 105 -6.22 8.31 -2.67
CA VAL A 105 -7.06 9.29 -1.96
C VAL A 105 -8.54 8.89 -1.95
N GLY A 106 -8.90 7.83 -2.68
CA GLY A 106 -10.28 7.36 -2.83
C GLY A 106 -10.87 6.65 -1.60
N LEU A 107 -10.56 7.12 -0.39
CA LEU A 107 -10.96 6.49 0.87
C LEU A 107 -12.41 6.86 1.21
N PHE A 108 -13.21 5.91 1.69
CA PHE A 108 -14.60 6.26 2.01
C PHE A 108 -15.21 5.57 3.24
N ASP A 109 -14.73 4.38 3.63
CA ASP A 109 -15.25 3.69 4.82
C ASP A 109 -14.17 2.82 5.48
N ILE A 110 -14.37 2.47 6.75
CA ILE A 110 -13.48 1.57 7.49
C ILE A 110 -14.31 0.70 8.43
N MET A 111 -13.85 -0.52 8.68
CA MET A 111 -14.41 -1.43 9.67
C MET A 111 -13.29 -1.98 10.56
N LEU A 112 -13.49 -2.01 11.87
CA LEU A 112 -12.59 -2.69 12.79
C LEU A 112 -13.17 -4.08 13.07
N TYR A 113 -12.33 -5.09 13.01
CA TYR A 113 -12.65 -6.48 13.33
C TYR A 113 -11.77 -6.93 14.48
N TYR A 114 -12.38 -7.58 15.47
CA TYR A 114 -11.71 -8.41 16.47
C TYR A 114 -12.40 -9.78 16.42
N ASP A 115 -11.65 -10.88 16.47
CA ASP A 115 -12.18 -12.25 16.37
C ASP A 115 -13.13 -12.47 15.18
N ASP A 116 -12.80 -11.86 14.03
CA ASP A 116 -13.63 -11.85 12.82
C ASP A 116 -15.02 -11.21 12.97
N GLU A 117 -15.33 -10.60 14.12
CA GLU A 117 -16.58 -9.88 14.39
C GLU A 117 -16.46 -8.39 13.99
N PRO A 118 -17.38 -7.86 13.15
CA PRO A 118 -17.36 -6.46 12.78
C PRO A 118 -17.85 -5.57 13.93
N THR A 119 -17.08 -4.55 14.26
CA THR A 119 -17.48 -3.52 15.23
C THR A 119 -18.48 -2.51 14.65
N THR A 120 -19.00 -1.60 15.47
CA THR A 120 -19.77 -0.46 14.98
C THR A 120 -18.95 0.82 15.05
N ILE A 121 -18.79 1.51 13.91
CA ILE A 121 -18.06 2.78 13.84
C ILE A 121 -19.04 3.95 13.66
N ARG A 122 -18.76 5.06 14.35
CA ARG A 122 -19.50 6.33 14.29
C ARG A 122 -18.53 7.49 14.14
N ASN A 123 -19.04 8.61 13.62
CA ASN A 123 -18.29 9.86 13.47
C ASN A 123 -16.95 9.67 12.72
N LEU A 124 -16.92 8.76 11.74
CA LEU A 124 -15.74 8.48 10.93
C LEU A 124 -15.34 9.74 10.16
N LYS A 125 -14.06 10.07 10.21
CA LYS A 125 -13.45 11.16 9.43
C LYS A 125 -12.12 10.69 8.86
N PHE A 126 -11.92 10.93 7.58
CA PHE A 126 -10.63 10.79 6.92
C PHE A 126 -9.95 12.14 6.80
N LYS A 127 -8.63 12.15 7.00
CA LYS A 127 -7.75 13.27 6.71
C LYS A 127 -6.62 12.77 5.84
N LEU A 128 -6.33 13.47 4.76
CA LEU A 128 -5.11 13.21 4.00
C LEU A 128 -3.93 13.79 4.77
N LEU A 129 -2.77 13.16 4.60
CA LEU A 129 -1.51 13.61 5.18
C LEU A 129 -0.60 14.10 4.06
N PRO A 130 0.37 15.00 4.35
CA PRO A 130 1.43 15.29 3.41
C PRO A 130 2.07 14.00 2.87
N PRO A 131 2.38 13.92 1.57
CA PRO A 131 2.42 15.03 0.62
C PRO A 131 1.08 15.33 -0.10
N VAL A 132 0.01 14.57 0.17
CA VAL A 132 -1.30 14.68 -0.52
C VAL A 132 -2.36 15.45 0.28
N ASP A 133 -1.93 16.34 1.18
CA ASP A 133 -2.83 17.25 1.92
C ASP A 133 -3.08 18.56 1.15
N ASP A 134 -3.29 18.44 -0.16
CA ASP A 134 -3.60 19.54 -1.08
C ASP A 134 -5.07 19.53 -1.53
N ASP A 135 -5.53 20.63 -2.12
CA ASP A 135 -6.94 20.80 -2.50
C ASP A 135 -7.40 19.83 -3.60
N TRP A 136 -6.51 19.44 -4.51
CA TRP A 136 -6.83 18.48 -5.58
C TRP A 136 -7.06 17.09 -4.99
N SER A 137 -6.13 16.63 -4.16
CA SER A 137 -6.24 15.35 -3.45
C SER A 137 -7.47 15.28 -2.55
N LYS A 138 -7.82 16.39 -1.88
CA LYS A 138 -9.05 16.50 -1.08
C LYS A 138 -10.32 16.38 -1.91
N SER A 139 -10.32 16.88 -3.14
CA SER A 139 -11.45 16.67 -4.07
C SER A 139 -11.66 15.18 -4.33
N GLY A 140 -10.59 14.44 -4.61
CA GLY A 140 -10.66 12.99 -4.81
C GLY A 140 -11.19 12.24 -3.58
N LEU A 141 -10.81 12.67 -2.38
CA LEU A 141 -11.37 12.12 -1.13
C LEU A 141 -12.88 12.40 -1.02
N ASN A 142 -13.32 13.63 -1.31
CA ASN A 142 -14.74 14.01 -1.23
C ASN A 142 -15.60 13.27 -2.27
N ASP A 143 -15.07 13.07 -3.47
CA ASP A 143 -15.73 12.29 -4.52
C ASP A 143 -15.88 10.83 -4.09
N ALA A 144 -14.85 10.28 -3.44
CA ALA A 144 -14.91 8.92 -2.91
C ALA A 144 -15.87 8.77 -1.74
N LEU A 145 -15.92 9.73 -0.81
CA LEU A 145 -16.91 9.76 0.28
C LEU A 145 -18.34 9.82 -0.27
N SER A 146 -18.58 10.67 -1.28
CA SER A 146 -19.89 10.78 -1.93
C SER A 146 -20.27 9.49 -2.65
N SER A 147 -19.33 8.92 -3.41
CA SER A 147 -19.51 7.65 -4.11
C SER A 147 -19.73 6.47 -3.15
N GLY A 148 -18.98 6.44 -2.05
CA GLY A 148 -19.11 5.44 -0.98
C GLY A 148 -20.49 5.49 -0.33
N SER A 149 -21.03 6.70 -0.10
CA SER A 149 -22.39 6.86 0.41
C SER A 149 -23.46 6.27 -0.52
N LEU A 150 -23.22 6.24 -1.83
CA LEU A 150 -24.15 5.64 -2.81
C LEU A 150 -24.11 4.11 -2.79
N LEU A 151 -23.00 3.50 -2.35
CA LEU A 151 -22.87 2.04 -2.23
C LEU A 151 -23.70 1.46 -1.07
N GLY A 152 -24.15 2.29 -0.14
CA GLY A 152 -24.85 1.85 1.06
C GLY A 152 -23.96 1.01 1.98
N ASN A 153 -24.55 0.03 2.68
CA ASN A 153 -23.77 -0.85 3.55
C ASN A 153 -22.96 -1.85 2.72
N ILE A 154 -21.64 -1.71 2.76
CA ILE A 154 -20.68 -2.61 2.10
C ILE A 154 -20.22 -3.77 3.00
N TRP A 155 -20.55 -3.72 4.29
CA TRP A 155 -20.14 -4.69 5.30
C TRP A 155 -21.24 -5.73 5.50
N GLY A 156 -20.85 -7.01 5.41
CA GLY A 156 -21.78 -8.15 5.45
C GLY A 156 -22.42 -8.44 4.08
N GLY A 157 -22.22 -9.64 3.57
CA GLY A 157 -22.77 -10.08 2.28
C GLY A 157 -21.86 -9.85 1.08
N LYS A 158 -22.25 -8.96 0.15
CA LYS A 158 -21.75 -8.90 -1.25
C LYS A 158 -20.22 -8.88 -1.38
N TYR A 159 -19.52 -8.21 -0.46
CA TYR A 159 -18.08 -8.00 -0.53
C TYR A 159 -17.26 -8.85 0.46
N GLU A 160 -17.88 -9.78 1.21
CA GLU A 160 -17.20 -10.57 2.24
C GLU A 160 -15.95 -11.27 1.72
N LYS A 161 -16.02 -11.92 0.56
CA LYS A 161 -14.85 -12.61 -0.02
C LYS A 161 -13.67 -11.65 -0.27
N ALA A 162 -13.95 -10.41 -0.67
CA ALA A 162 -12.90 -9.41 -0.89
C ALA A 162 -12.35 -8.87 0.43
N ILE A 163 -13.21 -8.69 1.43
CA ILE A 163 -12.85 -8.30 2.79
C ILE A 163 -11.96 -9.37 3.45
N THR A 164 -12.38 -10.65 3.44
CA THR A 164 -11.59 -11.77 3.97
C THR A 164 -10.24 -11.90 3.28
N LYS A 165 -10.21 -11.71 1.95
CA LYS A 165 -8.94 -11.72 1.22
C LYS A 165 -8.02 -10.58 1.65
N ALA A 166 -8.56 -9.40 1.91
CA ALA A 166 -7.78 -8.27 2.39
C ALA A 166 -7.32 -8.46 3.84
N SER A 167 -8.15 -9.02 4.71
CA SER A 167 -7.83 -9.26 6.13
C SER A 167 -6.82 -10.38 6.35
N ALA A 168 -6.70 -11.33 5.42
CA ALA A 168 -5.72 -12.41 5.51
C ALA A 168 -4.25 -11.93 5.52
N ASP A 169 -3.96 -10.73 5.01
CA ASP A 169 -2.60 -10.18 5.01
C ASP A 169 -2.59 -8.68 5.36
N PRO A 170 -2.82 -8.32 6.64
CA PRO A 170 -2.94 -6.92 7.04
C PRO A 170 -1.58 -6.19 6.94
N MET A 171 -1.61 -4.90 6.60
CA MET A 171 -0.43 -4.04 6.63
C MET A 171 -0.04 -3.73 8.08
N ASP A 172 1.17 -4.11 8.47
CA ASP A 172 1.75 -3.81 9.77
C ASP A 172 2.89 -2.77 9.68
N LYS A 173 3.43 -2.39 10.83
CA LYS A 173 4.58 -1.46 10.89
C LYS A 173 5.80 -1.97 10.12
N GLY A 174 6.03 -3.28 10.08
CA GLY A 174 7.13 -3.91 9.36
C GLY A 174 6.98 -3.80 7.85
N LYS A 175 5.82 -4.16 7.32
CA LYS A 175 5.45 -4.04 5.90
C LYS A 175 5.49 -2.59 5.43
N LEU A 176 4.96 -1.66 6.22
CA LEU A 176 5.04 -0.22 5.91
C LEU A 176 6.50 0.28 5.87
N LYS A 177 7.35 -0.15 6.81
CA LYS A 177 8.79 0.16 6.76
C LYS A 177 9.48 -0.46 5.55
N ALA A 178 9.11 -1.69 5.18
CA ALA A 178 9.66 -2.36 4.01
C ALA A 178 9.27 -1.65 2.71
N LEU A 179 8.01 -1.20 2.59
CA LEU A 179 7.56 -0.37 1.47
C LEU A 179 8.38 0.91 1.35
N LYS A 180 8.57 1.64 2.46
CA LYS A 180 9.38 2.86 2.49
C LYS A 180 10.83 2.60 2.05
N ARG A 181 11.45 1.52 2.52
CA ARG A 181 12.83 1.14 2.16
C ARG A 181 12.97 0.70 0.70
N LYS A 182 12.02 -0.08 0.18
CA LYS A 182 12.04 -0.53 -1.21
C LYS A 182 11.98 0.67 -2.16
N LYS A 183 11.23 1.70 -1.80
CA LYS A 183 11.15 2.93 -2.58
C LYS A 183 12.42 3.78 -2.53
N SER A 184 13.02 3.96 -1.35
CA SER A 184 14.28 4.70 -1.24
C SER A 184 15.43 4.05 -2.02
N ALA A 185 15.49 2.71 -2.05
CA ALA A 185 16.48 1.98 -2.84
C ALA A 185 16.26 2.14 -4.36
N ALA A 186 15.00 2.15 -4.81
CA ALA A 186 14.66 2.33 -6.22
C ALA A 186 14.95 3.77 -6.73
N SER A 187 14.82 4.78 -5.87
CA SER A 187 15.20 6.17 -6.20
C SER A 187 16.71 6.39 -6.21
N GLU A 188 17.48 5.66 -5.39
CA GLU A 188 18.95 5.77 -5.38
C GLU A 188 19.58 5.08 -6.61
N GLU A 189 19.05 3.93 -7.05
CA GLU A 189 19.55 3.26 -8.26
C GLU A 189 19.28 4.06 -9.55
N SER A 190 18.21 4.86 -9.60
CA SER A 190 17.92 5.71 -10.77
C SER A 190 18.82 6.94 -10.85
N GLU A 191 19.29 7.50 -9.73
CA GLU A 191 20.23 8.64 -9.72
C GLU A 191 21.67 8.25 -10.10
N VAL A 192 22.13 7.04 -9.74
CA VAL A 192 23.48 6.58 -10.13
C VAL A 192 23.58 6.36 -11.65
N SER A 193 22.50 5.90 -12.29
CA SER A 193 22.46 5.61 -13.74
C SER A 193 22.64 6.84 -14.66
N VAL A 194 22.32 8.06 -14.17
CA VAL A 194 22.50 9.31 -14.93
C VAL A 194 23.94 9.85 -14.80
N SER A 195 24.62 9.54 -13.69
CA SER A 195 25.99 10.00 -13.44
C SER A 195 27.04 9.16 -14.18
N ASP A 196 26.81 7.85 -14.36
CA ASP A 196 27.72 6.97 -15.10
C ASP A 196 27.61 7.15 -16.61
N SER A 197 26.42 7.43 -17.15
CA SER A 197 26.23 7.65 -18.59
C SER A 197 26.85 8.96 -19.09
N LYS A 198 27.02 9.98 -18.23
CA LYS A 198 27.76 11.22 -18.55
C LYS A 198 29.28 11.05 -18.47
N LYS A 199 29.78 10.25 -17.52
CA LYS A 199 31.21 9.89 -17.40
C LYS A 199 31.66 8.97 -18.53
N GLN A 200 30.79 8.07 -18.99
CA GLN A 200 31.09 7.17 -20.10
C GLN A 200 31.04 7.87 -21.47
N ARG A 201 30.22 8.92 -21.64
CA ARG A 201 30.24 9.77 -22.85
C ARG A 201 31.48 10.67 -22.96
N MET A 202 31.97 11.22 -21.84
CA MET A 202 33.22 12.01 -21.86
C MET A 202 34.47 11.13 -22.04
N LYS A 203 34.43 9.85 -21.62
CA LYS A 203 35.54 8.92 -21.83
C LYS A 203 35.61 8.38 -23.28
N ASN A 204 34.51 8.43 -24.03
CA ASN A 204 34.45 7.99 -25.43
C ASN A 204 34.75 9.10 -26.46
N MET A 205 35.05 10.34 -26.05
CA MET A 205 35.49 11.43 -26.95
C MET A 205 36.98 11.79 -26.80
N ALA A 206 37.73 11.06 -25.95
CA ALA A 206 39.13 11.34 -25.64
C ALA A 206 40.11 10.22 -26.02
N ASP A 207 39.64 9.14 -26.65
CA ASP A 207 40.49 8.10 -27.24
C ASP A 207 40.24 8.06 -28.76
N GLU A 208 41.24 8.56 -29.46
CA GLU A 208 41.45 8.80 -30.90
C GLU A 208 41.12 7.60 -31.80
N GLU A 209 40.75 7.81 -33.07
CA GLU A 209 41.69 7.80 -34.20
C GLU A 209 42.93 6.89 -34.03
N ASP A 210 43.19 6.13 -35.10
CA ASP A 210 44.36 5.30 -35.37
C ASP A 210 44.33 3.81 -34.93
N GLN A 211 44.06 2.95 -35.93
CA GLN A 211 44.45 1.53 -35.97
C GLN A 211 45.99 1.44 -36.22
N PRO A 212 46.73 0.29 -36.10
CA PRO A 212 46.26 -1.10 -36.23
C PRO A 212 46.95 -2.20 -35.37
N LYS A 213 46.28 -3.37 -35.34
CA LYS A 213 46.78 -4.77 -35.20
C LYS A 213 48.10 -5.04 -34.43
N LYS A 214 48.04 -5.84 -33.33
CA LYS A 214 49.01 -6.96 -33.09
C LYS A 214 48.63 -7.93 -31.95
N LYS A 215 48.58 -9.21 -32.34
CA LYS A 215 48.97 -10.48 -31.67
C LYS A 215 48.93 -10.64 -30.13
N LYS A 216 48.27 -11.75 -29.73
CA LYS A 216 48.39 -12.56 -28.51
C LYS A 216 49.73 -12.45 -27.75
N LYS A 217 49.66 -12.34 -26.43
CA LYS A 217 50.59 -13.00 -25.49
C LYS A 217 49.94 -13.29 -24.13
N LYS A 218 50.08 -14.55 -23.70
CA LYS A 218 49.85 -15.07 -22.35
C LYS A 218 50.84 -14.44 -21.34
N LYS A 219 50.35 -14.15 -20.13
CA LYS A 219 51.07 -14.22 -18.83
C LYS A 219 49.99 -14.14 -17.74
N ALA A 220 49.56 -15.23 -17.10
CA ALA A 220 50.24 -15.96 -16.03
C ALA A 220 50.71 -15.05 -14.88
N SER A 221 49.82 -14.81 -13.91
CA SER A 221 50.19 -14.47 -12.54
C SER A 221 49.34 -15.30 -11.57
N ARG A 222 50.00 -16.26 -10.90
CA ARG A 222 49.73 -16.83 -9.56
C ARG A 222 48.34 -16.46 -9.00
N GLY A 223 47.32 -17.31 -8.96
CA GLY A 223 47.34 -18.73 -8.63
C GLY A 223 46.73 -18.93 -7.24
N ASP A 224 45.51 -18.45 -7.03
CA ASP A 224 44.66 -18.87 -5.92
C ASP A 224 43.56 -19.77 -6.50
N GLU A 225 43.66 -21.08 -6.28
CA GLU A 225 42.75 -22.12 -6.79
C GLU A 225 41.26 -21.89 -6.48
N CYS A 226 40.92 -20.92 -5.61
CA CYS A 226 39.55 -20.58 -5.27
C CYS A 226 38.95 -19.43 -6.11
N ASP A 227 39.71 -18.83 -7.04
CA ASP A 227 39.24 -17.76 -7.94
C ASP A 227 39.01 -18.25 -9.38
N ASP A 228 38.70 -19.53 -9.56
CA ASP A 228 38.28 -20.05 -10.86
C ASP A 228 36.86 -19.53 -11.22
N PRO A 229 36.69 -18.85 -12.38
CA PRO A 229 35.40 -18.32 -12.81
C PRO A 229 34.35 -19.38 -13.17
N SER A 230 34.72 -20.66 -13.21
CA SER A 230 33.79 -21.79 -13.42
C SER A 230 33.09 -22.29 -12.16
N LEU A 231 33.49 -21.83 -10.96
CA LEU A 231 32.91 -22.29 -9.69
C LEU A 231 31.63 -21.56 -9.31
N THR A 232 30.64 -22.31 -8.83
CA THR A 232 29.42 -21.72 -8.28
C THR A 232 29.69 -21.02 -6.94
N PRO A 233 28.85 -20.04 -6.53
CA PRO A 233 29.08 -19.28 -5.29
C PRO A 233 29.23 -20.14 -4.02
N LYS A 234 28.58 -21.32 -3.98
CA LYS A 234 28.68 -22.26 -2.86
C LYS A 234 30.02 -23.00 -2.83
N GLU A 235 30.56 -23.36 -3.99
CA GLU A 235 31.84 -24.06 -4.13
C GLU A 235 33.01 -23.13 -3.81
N LYS A 236 32.93 -21.87 -4.26
CA LYS A 236 33.90 -20.82 -3.94
C LYS A 236 34.02 -20.59 -2.42
N LYS A 237 32.87 -20.56 -1.72
CA LYS A 237 32.83 -20.42 -0.25
C LYS A 237 33.43 -21.63 0.48
N ARG A 238 33.23 -22.86 -0.02
CA ARG A 238 33.84 -24.06 0.55
C ARG A 238 35.36 -24.10 0.35
N CYS A 239 35.85 -23.72 -0.82
CA CYS A 239 37.29 -23.66 -1.12
C CYS A 239 38.02 -22.70 -0.16
N LEU A 240 37.47 -21.50 0.06
CA LEU A 240 38.03 -20.50 0.97
C LEU A 240 38.03 -20.96 2.44
N MET A 241 37.04 -21.75 2.87
CA MET A 241 36.98 -22.27 4.24
C MET A 241 37.98 -23.39 4.51
N MET A 242 38.27 -24.24 3.51
CA MET A 242 39.28 -25.30 3.63
C MET A 242 40.70 -24.74 3.66
N LYS A 243 40.94 -23.62 2.96
CA LYS A 243 42.26 -22.96 2.94
C LYS A 243 42.60 -22.25 4.25
N LYS A 244 41.61 -21.83 5.03
CA LYS A 244 41.79 -21.22 6.38
C LYS A 244 42.06 -22.22 7.51
N LYS A 245 41.93 -23.53 7.24
CA LYS A 245 42.11 -24.59 8.24
C LYS A 245 43.46 -25.33 8.13
N LYS A 246 44.35 -24.93 7.22
CA LYS A 246 45.72 -25.43 7.12
C LYS A 246 46.71 -24.37 7.58
#